data_AF-A0A7C4M7D4-F1
#
_entry.id   AF-A0A7C4M7D4-F1
#
_cell.length_a   1.000
_cell.length_b   1.000
_cell.length_c   1.000
_cell.angle_alpha   90.00
_cell.angle_beta   90.00
_cell.angle_gamma   90.00
#
_symmetry.space_group_name_H-M   'P 1'
#
loop_
_entity.id
_entity.type
_entity.pdbx_description
1 polymer ?
#
loop_
_entity_poly.entity_id
_entity_poly.type
_entity_poly.pdbx_seq_one_letter_code
_entity_poly.pdbx_strand_id
1 'polypeptide(L)'
;MSLVTERYRAISPSEFFYRNREIAGFSNPAKALYQAVRELVENALDATDTHGIYPSIKVSIDKVDSSEEMYSITVEDNGVGIPPNHIPQAFGRVLYSSKYVLRQTRGMFGLGAKMVVLYGQITVGKPVEVTSATRGSSKVYSYKLMIDIAKNQPIILEESVYPNISKWNGTIVKVYLKGDWTRAKTKVLDYIKRTAIVTPYAELMFKDPENNIYIYERVTNKMPKPPKEVKPHPRGIDLQSLKDMIERSRSKTLKEFLMEEFEGVGEKTAEGIVRSV
;
A
#
# COMPACT_ATOMS: atom_id res chain seq x y z
N MET A 1 -2.60 10.23 50.38
CA MET A 1 -2.41 10.53 48.94
C MET A 1 -1.54 9.44 48.35
N SER A 2 -2.07 8.60 47.45
CA SER A 2 -1.24 7.63 46.73
C SER A 2 -0.34 8.41 45.76
N LEU A 3 0.98 8.33 45.94
CA LEU A 3 1.94 8.89 45.00
C LEU A 3 1.75 8.21 43.65
N VAL A 4 1.26 8.96 42.66
CA VAL A 4 1.19 8.50 41.28
C VAL A 4 2.63 8.31 40.80
N THR A 5 3.01 7.07 40.55
CA THR A 5 4.34 6.71 40.05
C THR A 5 4.28 6.68 38.53
N GLU A 6 5.06 7.55 37.89
CA GLU A 6 5.18 7.58 36.43
C GLU A 6 5.80 6.27 35.91
N ARG A 7 5.18 5.67 34.89
CA ARG A 7 5.66 4.44 34.25
C ARG A 7 6.02 4.72 32.79
N TYR A 8 7.32 4.68 32.50
CA TYR A 8 7.84 4.85 31.15
C TYR A 8 7.80 3.53 30.38
N ARG A 9 7.25 3.55 29.15
CA ARG A 9 7.26 2.40 28.22
C ARG A 9 7.36 2.88 26.77
N ALA A 10 8.03 2.10 25.94
CA ALA A 10 7.98 2.25 24.49
C ALA A 10 6.77 1.52 23.91
N ILE A 11 6.28 1.95 22.75
CA ILE A 11 5.20 1.31 22.00
C ILE A 11 5.65 1.02 20.57
N SER A 12 5.14 -0.05 19.97
CA SER A 12 5.46 -0.41 18.59
C SER A 12 4.74 0.54 17.60
N PRO A 13 5.16 0.59 16.32
CA PRO A 13 4.43 1.33 15.29
C PRO A 13 2.96 0.87 15.17
N SER A 14 2.71 -0.45 15.19
CA SER A 14 1.35 -0.99 15.15
C SER A 14 0.53 -0.57 16.36
N GLU A 15 1.14 -0.55 17.55
CA GLU A 15 0.46 -0.10 18.78
C GLU A 15 0.17 1.40 18.75
N PHE A 16 1.08 2.21 18.20
CA PHE A 16 0.85 3.64 17.99
C PHE A 16 -0.36 3.89 17.09
N PHE A 17 -0.43 3.23 15.94
CA PHE A 17 -1.53 3.41 14.99
C PHE A 17 -2.84 2.74 15.45
N TYR A 18 -2.76 1.67 16.24
CA TYR A 18 -3.92 1.12 16.94
C TYR A 18 -4.56 2.18 17.84
N ARG A 19 -3.74 2.88 18.64
CA ARG A 19 -4.22 3.92 19.57
C ARG A 19 -4.68 5.20 18.87
N ASN A 20 -4.07 5.52 17.74
CA ASN A 20 -4.30 6.78 17.01
C ASN A 20 -4.79 6.53 15.58
N ARG A 21 -5.81 5.69 15.42
CA ARG A 21 -6.32 5.23 14.11
C ARG A 21 -6.83 6.35 13.21
N GLU A 22 -7.26 7.47 13.80
CA GLU A 22 -7.69 8.68 13.12
C GLU A 22 -6.58 9.33 12.29
N ILE A 23 -5.30 9.18 12.69
CA ILE A 23 -4.14 9.68 11.94
C ILE A 23 -4.07 9.00 10.56
N ALA A 24 -4.42 7.72 10.50
CA ALA A 24 -4.46 6.96 9.24
C ALA A 24 -5.79 7.08 8.48
N GLY A 25 -6.70 7.96 8.94
CA GLY A 25 -7.99 8.16 8.29
C GLY A 25 -9.11 7.20 8.73
N PHE A 26 -8.88 6.33 9.73
CA PHE A 26 -9.85 5.36 10.23
C PHE A 26 -10.64 5.87 11.46
N SER A 27 -11.13 7.10 11.38
CA SER A 27 -11.79 7.79 12.51
C SER A 27 -13.23 7.33 12.77
N ASN A 28 -13.96 6.89 11.74
CA ASN A 28 -15.35 6.40 11.85
C ASN A 28 -15.65 5.34 10.78
N PRO A 29 -16.70 4.50 10.95
CA PRO A 29 -16.99 3.38 10.04
C PRO A 29 -17.21 3.77 8.57
N ALA A 30 -17.86 4.92 8.31
CA ALA A 30 -18.08 5.41 6.95
C ALA A 30 -16.76 5.79 6.26
N LYS A 31 -15.89 6.54 6.96
CA LYS A 31 -14.57 6.93 6.46
C LYS A 31 -13.65 5.72 6.34
N ALA A 32 -13.76 4.74 7.23
CA ALA A 32 -12.99 3.50 7.19
C ALA A 32 -13.29 2.66 5.94
N LEU A 33 -14.58 2.50 5.56
CA LEU A 33 -14.95 1.84 4.30
C LEU A 33 -14.34 2.56 3.10
N TYR A 34 -14.51 3.88 3.02
CA TYR A 34 -13.94 4.69 1.94
C TYR A 34 -12.41 4.56 1.87
N GLN A 35 -11.72 4.70 3.00
CA GLN A 35 -10.26 4.64 3.05
C GLN A 35 -9.77 3.24 2.66
N ALA A 36 -10.44 2.18 3.10
CA ALA A 36 -10.07 0.81 2.77
C ALA A 36 -10.19 0.52 1.27
N VAL A 37 -11.29 0.93 0.62
CA VAL A 37 -11.44 0.82 -0.83
C VAL A 37 -10.33 1.59 -1.54
N ARG A 38 -10.11 2.85 -1.14
CA ARG A 38 -9.09 3.72 -1.73
C ARG A 38 -7.70 3.09 -1.65
N GLU A 39 -7.26 2.69 -0.46
CA GLU A 39 -5.92 2.13 -0.23
C GLU A 39 -5.69 0.83 -1.02
N LEU A 40 -6.70 -0.05 -1.07
CA LEU A 40 -6.56 -1.31 -1.81
C LEU A 40 -6.55 -1.08 -3.33
N VAL A 41 -7.40 -0.20 -3.85
CA VAL A 41 -7.43 0.16 -5.28
C VAL A 41 -6.15 0.89 -5.70
N GLU A 42 -5.63 1.82 -4.90
CA GLU A 42 -4.36 2.51 -5.20
C GLU A 42 -3.19 1.52 -5.26
N ASN A 43 -3.16 0.52 -4.37
CA ASN A 43 -2.14 -0.53 -4.41
C ASN A 43 -2.28 -1.46 -5.63
N ALA A 44 -3.51 -1.82 -6.02
CA ALA A 44 -3.78 -2.58 -7.24
C ALA A 44 -3.33 -1.84 -8.51
N LEU A 45 -3.59 -0.52 -8.59
CA LEU A 45 -3.12 0.32 -9.69
C LEU A 45 -1.59 0.43 -9.70
N ASP A 46 -0.95 0.65 -8.56
CA ASP A 46 0.51 0.70 -8.47
C ASP A 46 1.17 -0.65 -8.84
N ALA A 47 0.50 -1.78 -8.57
CA ALA A 47 0.98 -3.11 -8.96
C ALA A 47 0.86 -3.39 -10.48
N THR A 48 0.15 -2.54 -11.22
CA THR A 48 -0.14 -2.70 -12.65
C THR A 48 0.53 -1.63 -13.49
N ASP A 49 0.07 -0.37 -13.42
CA ASP A 49 0.46 0.67 -14.37
C ASP A 49 1.93 1.12 -14.22
N THR A 50 2.45 1.08 -12.99
CA THR A 50 3.87 1.33 -12.69
C THR A 50 4.79 0.25 -13.27
N HIS A 51 4.22 -0.89 -13.69
CA HIS A 51 4.92 -1.99 -14.34
C HIS A 51 4.56 -2.13 -15.83
N GLY A 52 3.84 -1.16 -16.40
CA GLY A 52 3.42 -1.20 -17.79
C GLY A 52 2.40 -2.32 -18.09
N ILE A 53 1.65 -2.76 -17.07
CA ILE A 53 0.54 -3.71 -17.20
C ILE A 53 -0.75 -2.91 -17.28
N TYR A 54 -1.59 -3.19 -18.28
CA TYR A 54 -2.91 -2.56 -18.34
C TYR A 54 -3.78 -3.06 -17.18
N PRO A 55 -4.22 -2.18 -16.27
CA PRO A 55 -4.96 -2.62 -15.10
C PRO A 55 -6.32 -3.20 -15.49
N SER A 56 -6.65 -4.35 -14.90
CA SER A 56 -8.02 -4.87 -14.77
C SER A 56 -8.23 -5.14 -13.29
N ILE A 57 -9.06 -4.31 -12.65
CA ILE A 57 -9.25 -4.32 -11.20
C ILE A 57 -10.71 -4.59 -10.90
N LYS A 58 -10.97 -5.59 -10.08
CA LYS A 58 -12.30 -5.91 -9.57
C LYS A 58 -12.36 -5.57 -8.09
N VAL A 59 -13.38 -4.82 -7.72
CA VAL A 59 -13.64 -4.40 -6.34
C VAL A 59 -15.03 -4.90 -5.96
N SER A 60 -15.15 -5.65 -4.87
CA SER A 60 -16.43 -6.02 -4.28
C SER A 60 -16.51 -5.55 -2.83
N ILE A 61 -17.69 -5.09 -2.44
CA ILE A 61 -18.02 -4.89 -1.03
C ILE A 61 -19.27 -5.72 -0.77
N ASP A 62 -19.19 -6.65 0.18
CA ASP A 62 -20.29 -7.52 0.53
C ASP A 62 -20.66 -7.28 2.00
N LYS A 63 -21.97 -7.25 2.29
CA LYS A 63 -22.47 -7.15 3.67
C LYS A 63 -22.44 -8.56 4.28
N VAL A 64 -21.55 -8.79 5.24
CA VAL A 64 -21.32 -10.10 5.85
C VAL A 64 -22.26 -10.33 7.03
N ASP A 65 -22.46 -9.29 7.84
CA ASP A 65 -23.36 -9.32 8.99
C ASP A 65 -24.10 -7.98 9.09
N SER A 66 -25.43 -8.04 9.15
CA SER A 66 -26.27 -6.86 9.25
C SER A 66 -26.38 -6.29 10.66
N SER A 67 -26.26 -7.09 11.72
CA SER A 67 -26.37 -6.59 13.10
C SER A 67 -25.07 -5.93 13.57
N GLU A 68 -23.93 -6.43 13.09
CA GLU A 68 -22.61 -5.92 13.48
C GLU A 68 -22.06 -4.85 12.53
N GLU A 69 -22.84 -4.47 11.50
CA GLU A 69 -22.39 -3.60 10.40
C GLU A 69 -21.06 -4.08 9.80
N MET A 70 -20.93 -5.39 9.63
CA MET A 70 -19.71 -6.02 9.13
C MET A 70 -19.76 -6.13 7.61
N TYR A 71 -18.72 -5.61 6.97
CA TYR A 71 -18.52 -5.67 5.53
C TYR A 71 -17.23 -6.42 5.20
N SER A 72 -17.21 -7.13 4.08
CA SER A 72 -15.97 -7.59 3.46
C SER A 72 -15.69 -6.77 2.21
N ILE A 73 -14.44 -6.31 2.08
CA ILE A 73 -13.96 -5.65 0.86
C ILE A 73 -12.97 -6.60 0.20
N THR A 74 -13.20 -6.91 -1.07
CA THR A 74 -12.29 -7.71 -1.90
C THR A 74 -11.78 -6.86 -3.05
N VAL A 75 -10.47 -6.81 -3.25
CA VAL A 75 -9.85 -6.19 -4.43
C VAL A 75 -8.96 -7.22 -5.11
N GLU A 76 -9.23 -7.48 -6.39
CA GLU A 76 -8.46 -8.34 -7.28
C GLU A 76 -7.82 -7.48 -8.37
N ASP A 77 -6.52 -7.67 -8.58
CA ASP A 77 -5.76 -7.07 -9.68
C ASP A 77 -5.07 -8.13 -10.53
N ASN A 78 -4.69 -7.74 -11.75
CA ASN A 78 -3.90 -8.52 -12.70
C ASN A 78 -2.41 -8.09 -12.73
N GLY A 79 -1.92 -7.51 -11.64
CA GLY A 79 -0.59 -6.90 -11.53
C GLY A 79 0.56 -7.90 -11.42
N VAL A 80 1.71 -7.39 -10.98
CA VAL A 80 2.95 -8.18 -10.85
C VAL A 80 2.87 -9.31 -9.82
N GLY A 81 1.90 -9.26 -8.92
CA GLY A 81 1.81 -10.14 -7.75
C GLY A 81 2.90 -9.84 -6.71
N ILE A 82 2.74 -10.42 -5.54
CA ILE A 82 3.68 -10.32 -4.42
C ILE A 82 4.36 -11.69 -4.23
N PRO A 83 5.70 -11.75 -4.18
CA PRO A 83 6.42 -12.99 -3.88
C PRO A 83 6.06 -13.54 -2.49
N PRO A 84 5.99 -14.88 -2.31
CA PRO A 84 5.46 -15.50 -1.09
C PRO A 84 6.19 -15.08 0.19
N ASN A 85 7.52 -14.95 0.11
CA ASN A 85 8.36 -14.50 1.23
C ASN A 85 8.07 -13.05 1.69
N HIS A 86 7.46 -12.23 0.83
CA HIS A 86 7.12 -10.84 1.13
C HIS A 86 5.66 -10.65 1.56
N ILE A 87 4.75 -11.58 1.24
CA ILE A 87 3.30 -11.44 1.56
C ILE A 87 3.06 -11.19 3.05
N PRO A 88 3.59 -12.00 4.00
CA PRO A 88 3.36 -11.76 5.42
C PRO A 88 3.83 -10.37 5.87
N GLN A 89 5.02 -9.95 5.45
CA GLN A 89 5.57 -8.64 5.83
C GLN A 89 4.78 -7.49 5.18
N ALA A 90 4.33 -7.67 3.93
CA ALA A 90 3.59 -6.68 3.17
C ALA A 90 2.20 -6.36 3.75
N PHE A 91 1.60 -7.26 4.52
CA PHE A 91 0.28 -7.04 5.14
C PHE A 91 0.31 -7.04 6.67
N GLY A 92 1.34 -7.63 7.30
CA GLY A 92 1.42 -7.83 8.74
C GLY A 92 2.47 -7.00 9.47
N ARG A 93 3.27 -6.18 8.77
CA ARG A 93 4.27 -5.29 9.38
C ARG A 93 4.04 -3.83 8.97
N VAL A 94 3.67 -3.00 9.93
CA VAL A 94 3.50 -1.56 9.77
C VAL A 94 4.86 -0.90 9.50
N LEU A 95 4.87 0.08 8.58
CA LEU A 95 6.08 0.72 8.03
C LEU A 95 7.01 -0.22 7.24
N TYR A 96 6.49 -1.35 6.73
CA TYR A 96 7.18 -2.18 5.74
C TYR A 96 6.68 -1.86 4.33
N SER A 97 7.55 -1.38 3.44
CA SER A 97 7.18 -0.93 2.10
C SER A 97 8.27 -1.21 1.08
N SER A 98 7.86 -1.56 -0.15
CA SER A 98 8.71 -1.52 -1.34
C SER A 98 8.78 -0.12 -1.97
N LYS A 99 8.03 0.86 -1.44
CA LYS A 99 7.90 2.22 -1.99
C LYS A 99 8.84 3.26 -1.37
N TYR A 100 9.84 2.85 -0.56
CA TYR A 100 10.83 3.76 0.03
C TYR A 100 11.95 4.20 -0.92
N VAL A 101 11.75 3.99 -2.22
CA VAL A 101 12.60 4.52 -3.29
C VAL A 101 12.03 5.85 -3.77
N LEU A 102 12.90 6.76 -4.22
CA LEU A 102 12.45 8.05 -4.75
C LEU A 102 11.85 7.84 -6.15
N ARG A 103 10.57 7.45 -6.17
CA ARG A 103 9.77 7.19 -7.36
C ARG A 103 8.34 7.63 -7.11
N GLN A 104 7.73 8.27 -8.10
CA GLN A 104 6.31 8.61 -8.03
C GLN A 104 5.47 7.32 -7.95
N THR A 105 4.72 7.18 -6.86
CA THR A 105 3.74 6.10 -6.63
C THR A 105 2.53 6.72 -5.91
N ARG A 106 1.35 6.07 -5.95
CA ARG A 106 0.15 6.64 -5.31
C ARG A 106 0.24 6.65 -3.78
N GLY A 107 0.84 5.60 -3.20
CA GLY A 107 1.03 5.46 -1.75
C GLY A 107 2.46 5.78 -1.29
N MET A 108 2.61 6.66 -0.29
CA MET A 108 3.93 7.15 0.15
C MET A 108 4.51 6.43 1.38
N PHE A 109 3.66 6.07 2.36
CA PHE A 109 4.15 5.72 3.71
C PHE A 109 4.26 4.22 4.00
N GLY A 110 3.85 3.34 3.08
CA GLY A 110 3.79 1.89 3.36
C GLY A 110 2.76 1.48 4.42
N LEU A 111 1.88 2.40 4.82
CA LEU A 111 0.92 2.24 5.91
C LEU A 111 -0.45 1.72 5.43
N GLY A 112 -0.91 2.20 4.27
CA GLY A 112 -2.27 2.05 3.75
C GLY A 112 -2.94 0.70 4.02
N ALA A 113 -2.52 -0.35 3.29
CA ALA A 113 -3.09 -1.68 3.41
C ALA A 113 -2.98 -2.26 4.84
N LYS A 114 -1.89 -1.99 5.56
CA LYS A 114 -1.71 -2.48 6.94
C LYS A 114 -2.70 -1.83 7.89
N MET A 115 -3.03 -0.56 7.66
CA MET A 115 -4.04 0.14 8.45
C MET A 115 -5.44 -0.41 8.22
N VAL A 116 -5.74 -0.86 7.00
CA VAL A 116 -6.97 -1.60 6.71
C VAL A 116 -7.01 -2.92 7.48
N VAL A 117 -5.94 -3.71 7.43
CA VAL A 117 -5.81 -4.98 8.16
C VAL A 117 -5.95 -4.76 9.66
N LEU A 118 -5.22 -3.79 10.21
CA LEU A 118 -5.24 -3.46 11.63
C LEU A 118 -6.64 -3.03 12.07
N TYR A 119 -7.29 -2.13 11.34
CA TYR A 119 -8.66 -1.70 11.64
C TYR A 119 -9.66 -2.86 11.59
N GLY A 120 -9.57 -3.72 10.58
CA GLY A 120 -10.39 -4.92 10.47
C GLY A 120 -10.20 -5.88 11.64
N GLN A 121 -8.94 -6.14 12.01
CA GLN A 121 -8.59 -6.98 13.16
C GLN A 121 -9.14 -6.41 14.48
N ILE A 122 -9.04 -5.09 14.70
CA ILE A 122 -9.52 -4.47 15.94
C ILE A 122 -11.05 -4.46 16.02
N THR A 123 -11.72 -4.22 14.89
CA THR A 123 -13.18 -4.01 14.89
C THR A 123 -13.98 -5.30 14.75
N VAL A 124 -13.45 -6.28 14.01
CA VAL A 124 -14.15 -7.52 13.65
C VAL A 124 -13.40 -8.77 14.12
N GLY A 125 -12.10 -8.69 14.37
CA GLY A 125 -11.31 -9.83 14.84
C GLY A 125 -11.03 -10.90 13.78
N LYS A 126 -11.37 -10.65 12.51
CA LYS A 126 -11.10 -11.58 11.40
C LYS A 126 -9.76 -11.29 10.72
N PRO A 127 -9.04 -12.35 10.26
CA PRO A 127 -7.80 -12.17 9.52
C PRO A 127 -8.06 -11.57 8.13
N VAL A 128 -7.02 -10.95 7.57
CA VAL A 128 -6.99 -10.63 6.13
C VAL A 128 -6.67 -11.91 5.35
N GLU A 129 -7.36 -12.10 4.23
CA GLU A 129 -7.09 -13.16 3.28
C GLU A 129 -6.36 -12.55 2.07
N VAL A 130 -5.18 -13.09 1.74
CA VAL A 130 -4.36 -12.62 0.63
C VAL A 130 -4.02 -13.78 -0.28
N THR A 131 -4.40 -13.70 -1.55
CA THR A 131 -4.01 -14.67 -2.59
C THR A 131 -3.17 -13.97 -3.64
N SER A 132 -2.01 -14.52 -4.01
CA SER A 132 -1.09 -13.86 -4.93
C SER A 132 -0.27 -14.85 -5.74
N ALA A 133 0.02 -14.49 -6.99
CA ALA A 133 0.94 -15.20 -7.86
C ALA A 133 1.73 -14.20 -8.70
N THR A 134 3.05 -14.38 -8.74
CA THR A 134 3.91 -13.58 -9.61
C THR A 134 3.82 -14.06 -11.06
N ARG A 135 4.15 -13.17 -12.00
CA ARG A 135 4.14 -13.50 -13.42
C ARG A 135 5.04 -14.71 -13.72
N GLY A 136 4.46 -15.74 -14.34
CA GLY A 136 5.16 -16.99 -14.68
C GLY A 136 5.28 -17.99 -13.52
N SER A 137 4.73 -17.70 -12.33
CA SER A 137 4.70 -18.64 -11.22
C SER A 137 3.87 -19.87 -11.57
N SER A 138 4.39 -21.07 -11.29
CA SER A 138 3.64 -22.33 -11.38
C SER A 138 2.73 -22.57 -10.16
N LYS A 139 2.75 -21.66 -9.19
CA LYS A 139 2.01 -21.76 -7.92
C LYS A 139 1.25 -20.46 -7.60
N VAL A 140 0.11 -20.63 -6.94
CA VAL A 140 -0.67 -19.55 -6.32
C VAL A 140 -0.58 -19.71 -4.82
N TYR A 141 -0.24 -18.65 -4.11
CA TYR A 141 -0.07 -18.65 -2.66
C TYR A 141 -1.24 -17.94 -2.01
N SER A 142 -1.82 -18.54 -0.97
CA SER A 142 -2.91 -17.97 -0.19
C SER A 142 -2.54 -17.94 1.29
N TYR A 143 -2.76 -16.81 1.94
CA TYR A 143 -2.44 -16.59 3.35
C TYR A 143 -3.64 -16.01 4.09
N LYS A 144 -3.84 -16.46 5.34
CA LYS A 144 -4.65 -15.76 6.34
C LYS A 144 -3.72 -15.13 7.38
N LEU A 145 -3.75 -13.81 7.50
CA LEU A 145 -2.81 -13.05 8.30
C LEU A 145 -3.49 -12.18 9.35
N MET A 146 -2.82 -12.02 10.49
CA MET A 146 -3.10 -11.00 11.51
C MET A 146 -1.81 -10.24 11.83
N ILE A 147 -1.93 -9.14 12.58
CA ILE A 147 -0.81 -8.34 13.08
C ILE A 147 -0.66 -8.60 14.58
N ASP A 148 0.53 -9.02 15.02
CA ASP A 148 0.94 -8.87 16.41
C ASP A 148 1.17 -7.38 16.67
N ILE A 149 0.20 -6.74 17.34
CA ILE A 149 0.22 -5.30 17.60
C ILE A 149 1.39 -4.93 18.51
N ALA A 150 1.73 -5.76 19.50
CA ALA A 150 2.79 -5.45 20.44
C ALA A 150 4.18 -5.55 19.78
N LYS A 151 4.37 -6.55 18.90
CA LYS A 151 5.66 -6.80 18.24
C LYS A 151 5.82 -6.15 16.87
N ASN A 152 4.74 -5.64 16.27
CA ASN A 152 4.71 -5.18 14.88
C ASN A 152 5.21 -6.27 13.91
N GLN A 153 4.64 -7.47 14.01
CA GLN A 153 5.02 -8.63 13.20
C GLN A 153 3.78 -9.35 12.65
N PRO A 154 3.86 -9.98 11.47
CA PRO A 154 2.79 -10.82 10.97
C PRO A 154 2.59 -12.06 11.83
N ILE A 155 1.34 -12.42 12.06
CA ILE A 155 0.91 -13.73 12.55
C ILE A 155 0.28 -14.46 11.37
N ILE A 156 0.88 -15.57 10.96
CA ILE A 156 0.35 -16.44 9.90
C ILE A 156 -0.59 -17.45 10.55
N LEU A 157 -1.87 -17.37 10.24
CA LEU A 157 -2.87 -18.33 10.73
C LEU A 157 -3.02 -19.52 9.79
N GLU A 158 -2.93 -19.26 8.48
CA GLU A 158 -3.07 -20.28 7.45
C GLU A 158 -2.18 -19.92 6.26
N GLU A 159 -1.53 -20.92 5.68
CA GLU A 159 -0.77 -20.83 4.44
C GLU A 159 -1.18 -22.00 3.55
N SER A 160 -1.59 -21.69 2.33
CA SER A 160 -2.01 -22.67 1.33
C SER A 160 -1.32 -22.39 0.00
N VAL A 161 -0.92 -23.46 -0.70
CA VAL A 161 -0.23 -23.37 -1.99
C VAL A 161 -0.97 -24.24 -3.01
N TYR A 162 -1.37 -23.62 -4.12
CA TYR A 162 -2.13 -24.28 -5.18
C TYR A 162 -1.34 -24.30 -6.49
N PRO A 163 -1.54 -25.30 -7.37
CA PRO A 163 -0.98 -25.28 -8.71
C PRO A 163 -1.62 -24.17 -9.56
N ASN A 164 -0.81 -23.39 -10.28
CA ASN A 164 -1.27 -22.30 -11.13
C ASN A 164 -1.58 -22.77 -12.56
N ILE A 165 -2.63 -23.59 -12.69
CA ILE A 165 -3.01 -24.20 -13.98
C ILE A 165 -3.45 -23.14 -15.00
N SER A 166 -4.15 -22.10 -14.54
CA SER A 166 -4.65 -21.00 -15.36
C SER A 166 -3.57 -19.96 -15.73
N LYS A 167 -2.35 -20.11 -15.22
CA LYS A 167 -1.26 -19.12 -15.37
C LYS A 167 -1.67 -17.72 -14.90
N TRP A 168 -2.51 -17.65 -13.88
CA TRP A 168 -2.96 -16.39 -13.29
C TRP A 168 -1.79 -15.65 -12.62
N ASN A 169 -1.80 -14.33 -12.69
CA ASN A 169 -0.88 -13.46 -11.95
C ASN A 169 -1.65 -12.25 -11.43
N GLY A 170 -1.21 -11.73 -10.29
CA GLY A 170 -1.88 -10.62 -9.62
C GLY A 170 -2.00 -10.84 -8.12
N THR A 171 -2.87 -10.08 -7.49
CA THR A 171 -3.14 -10.18 -6.06
C THR A 171 -4.64 -10.00 -5.78
N ILE A 172 -5.16 -10.82 -4.88
CA ILE A 172 -6.50 -10.71 -4.30
C ILE A 172 -6.31 -10.42 -2.82
N VAL A 173 -6.88 -9.31 -2.36
CA VAL A 173 -6.89 -8.95 -0.94
C VAL A 173 -8.33 -8.87 -0.48
N LYS A 174 -8.69 -9.67 0.52
CA LYS A 174 -10.00 -9.64 1.16
C LYS A 174 -9.87 -9.32 2.64
N VAL A 175 -10.51 -8.24 3.05
CA VAL A 175 -10.50 -7.72 4.43
C VAL A 175 -11.91 -7.66 4.97
N TYR A 176 -12.07 -7.88 6.28
CA TYR A 176 -13.33 -7.70 6.99
C TYR A 176 -13.21 -6.53 7.94
N LEU A 177 -14.19 -5.64 7.96
CA LEU A 177 -14.18 -4.48 8.86
C LEU A 177 -15.59 -4.01 9.21
N LYS A 178 -15.69 -3.27 10.31
CA LYS A 178 -16.93 -2.55 10.65
C LYS A 178 -17.08 -1.30 9.79
N GLY A 179 -18.22 -1.13 9.15
CA GLY A 179 -18.44 -0.07 8.15
C GLY A 179 -19.82 0.55 8.24
N ASP A 180 -20.02 1.70 7.59
CA ASP A 180 -21.34 2.31 7.38
C ASP A 180 -21.50 2.63 5.88
N TRP A 181 -22.13 1.70 5.15
CA TRP A 181 -22.30 1.83 3.70
C TRP A 181 -23.19 3.02 3.34
N THR A 182 -24.28 3.24 4.08
CA THR A 182 -25.24 4.31 3.79
C THR A 182 -24.56 5.68 3.73
N ARG A 183 -23.64 5.97 4.65
CA ARG A 183 -22.89 7.22 4.66
C ARG A 183 -21.66 7.21 3.74
N ALA A 184 -21.05 6.05 3.48
CA ALA A 184 -19.87 5.93 2.63
C ALA A 184 -20.18 5.89 1.12
N LYS A 185 -21.38 5.43 0.73
CA LYS A 185 -21.80 5.10 -0.64
C LYS A 185 -21.40 6.15 -1.66
N THR A 186 -21.82 7.40 -1.48
CA THR A 186 -21.54 8.49 -2.42
C THR A 186 -20.04 8.71 -2.59
N LYS A 187 -19.26 8.69 -1.50
CA LYS A 187 -17.80 8.92 -1.56
C LYS A 187 -17.07 7.77 -2.24
N VAL A 188 -17.49 6.53 -1.99
CA VAL A 188 -16.91 5.35 -2.63
C VAL A 188 -17.20 5.36 -4.12
N LEU A 189 -18.46 5.59 -4.53
CA LEU A 189 -18.85 5.68 -5.93
C LEU A 189 -18.13 6.82 -6.65
N ASP A 190 -18.05 8.00 -6.04
CA ASP A 190 -17.32 9.14 -6.60
C ASP A 190 -15.83 8.83 -6.77
N TYR A 191 -15.21 8.15 -5.81
CA TYR A 191 -13.81 7.75 -5.91
C TYR A 191 -13.59 6.78 -7.07
N ILE A 192 -14.36 5.70 -7.17
CA ILE A 192 -14.25 4.74 -8.28
C ILE A 192 -14.46 5.46 -9.62
N LYS A 193 -15.50 6.29 -9.73
CA LYS A 193 -15.80 7.05 -10.95
C LYS A 193 -14.69 8.01 -11.34
N ARG A 194 -14.19 8.81 -10.39
CA ARG A 194 -13.09 9.76 -10.64
C ARG A 194 -11.80 9.02 -11.01
N THR A 195 -11.55 7.87 -10.39
CA THR A 195 -10.41 7.02 -10.72
C THR A 195 -10.51 6.53 -12.16
N ALA A 196 -11.67 6.00 -12.58
CA ALA A 196 -11.91 5.59 -13.96
C ALA A 196 -11.67 6.73 -14.97
N ILE A 197 -12.08 7.96 -14.63
CA ILE A 197 -11.87 9.15 -15.48
C ILE A 197 -10.37 9.47 -15.63
N VAL A 198 -9.60 9.44 -14.55
CA VAL A 198 -8.16 9.80 -14.60
C VAL A 198 -7.27 8.65 -15.07
N THR A 199 -7.74 7.40 -15.00
CA THR A 199 -7.06 6.22 -15.55
C THR A 199 -7.89 5.58 -16.68
N PRO A 200 -8.06 6.26 -17.83
CA PRO A 200 -8.87 5.74 -18.95
C PRO A 200 -8.27 4.49 -19.61
N TYR A 201 -7.04 4.13 -19.24
CA TYR A 201 -6.33 2.92 -19.66
C TYR A 201 -6.62 1.69 -18.76
N ALA A 202 -7.30 1.90 -17.63
CA ALA A 202 -7.68 0.84 -16.69
C ALA A 202 -9.11 0.36 -16.96
N GLU A 203 -9.35 -0.92 -16.71
CA GLU A 203 -10.68 -1.50 -16.58
C GLU A 203 -11.00 -1.65 -15.09
N LEU A 204 -12.13 -1.10 -14.63
CA LEU A 204 -12.57 -1.17 -13.24
C LEU A 204 -13.97 -1.75 -13.16
N MET A 205 -14.13 -2.85 -12.43
CA MET A 205 -15.43 -3.41 -12.07
C MET A 205 -15.67 -3.21 -10.57
N PHE A 206 -16.79 -2.60 -10.20
CA PHE A 206 -17.18 -2.39 -8.81
C PHE A 206 -18.54 -3.03 -8.53
N LYS A 207 -18.59 -3.92 -7.54
CA LYS A 207 -19.82 -4.47 -6.97
C LYS A 207 -20.03 -3.87 -5.58
N ASP A 208 -21.19 -3.24 -5.37
CA ASP A 208 -21.55 -2.68 -4.06
C ASP A 208 -22.30 -3.69 -3.15
N PRO A 209 -22.52 -3.37 -1.85
CA PRO A 209 -23.22 -4.25 -0.92
C PRO A 209 -24.69 -4.52 -1.25
N GLU A 210 -25.27 -3.74 -2.16
CA GLU A 210 -26.65 -3.90 -2.66
C GLU A 210 -26.68 -4.76 -3.93
N ASN A 211 -25.53 -5.30 -4.35
CA ASN A 211 -25.30 -6.05 -5.59
C ASN A 211 -25.44 -5.24 -6.88
N ASN A 212 -25.40 -3.90 -6.81
CA ASN A 212 -25.26 -3.10 -8.03
C ASN A 212 -23.85 -3.27 -8.59
N ILE A 213 -23.76 -3.46 -9.91
CA ILE A 213 -22.50 -3.62 -10.63
C ILE A 213 -22.25 -2.39 -11.50
N TYR A 214 -21.08 -1.79 -11.34
CA TYR A 214 -20.60 -0.66 -12.12
C TYR A 214 -19.36 -1.11 -12.88
N ILE A 215 -19.40 -0.98 -14.21
CA ILE A 215 -18.29 -1.38 -15.09
C ILE A 215 -17.78 -0.13 -15.79
N TYR A 216 -16.48 0.12 -15.66
CA TYR A 216 -15.76 1.16 -16.37
C TYR A 216 -14.74 0.49 -17.29
N GLU A 217 -15.10 0.39 -18.57
CA GLU A 217 -14.25 -0.22 -19.58
C GLU A 217 -13.07 0.68 -19.94
N ARG A 218 -12.00 0.07 -20.45
CA ARG A 218 -10.84 0.79 -20.96
C ARG A 218 -11.24 1.61 -22.19
N VAL A 219 -10.94 2.91 -22.15
CA VAL A 219 -11.19 3.85 -23.25
C VAL A 219 -9.97 4.05 -24.14
N THR A 220 -8.75 3.82 -23.62
CA THR A 220 -7.51 3.95 -24.39
C THR A 220 -6.53 2.81 -24.17
N ASN A 221 -5.88 2.39 -25.25
CA ASN A 221 -4.76 1.43 -25.21
C ASN A 221 -3.39 2.14 -25.17
N LYS A 222 -3.34 3.39 -24.69
CA LYS A 222 -2.09 4.14 -24.52
C LYS A 222 -1.88 4.44 -23.03
N MET A 223 -0.95 3.72 -22.41
CA MET A 223 -0.53 4.04 -21.04
C MET A 223 0.53 5.15 -21.00
N PRO A 224 0.56 5.94 -19.91
CA PRO A 224 1.69 6.79 -19.59
C PRO A 224 2.98 5.97 -19.47
N LYS A 225 4.13 6.63 -19.63
CA LYS A 225 5.42 6.00 -19.34
C LYS A 225 5.49 5.67 -17.83
N PRO A 226 5.83 4.43 -17.44
CA PRO A 226 5.98 4.11 -16.03
C PRO A 226 7.03 4.98 -15.35
N PRO A 227 6.79 5.41 -14.10
CA PRO A 227 7.75 6.20 -13.35
C PRO A 227 9.01 5.38 -13.07
N LYS A 228 10.16 6.06 -13.07
CA LYS A 228 11.47 5.47 -12.75
C LYS A 228 11.94 5.99 -11.41
N GLU A 229 12.78 5.21 -10.75
CA GLU A 229 13.54 5.70 -9.61
C GLU A 229 14.54 6.76 -10.07
N VAL A 230 14.62 7.86 -9.32
CA VAL A 230 15.51 9.00 -9.60
C VAL A 230 16.37 9.30 -8.39
N LYS A 231 17.49 9.99 -8.63
CA LYS A 231 18.36 10.48 -7.55
C LYS A 231 17.75 11.75 -6.93
N PRO A 232 18.05 12.06 -5.67
CA PRO A 232 17.59 13.31 -5.07
C PRO A 232 18.21 14.54 -5.75
N HIS A 233 17.45 15.62 -5.84
CA HIS A 233 17.98 16.91 -6.25
C HIS A 233 18.65 17.62 -5.05
N PRO A 234 19.84 18.23 -5.19
CA PRO A 234 20.62 18.79 -4.06
C PRO A 234 19.86 19.79 -3.20
N ARG A 235 19.01 20.64 -3.81
CA ARG A 235 18.22 21.66 -3.09
C ARG A 235 17.19 21.10 -2.11
N GLY A 236 16.80 19.84 -2.27
CA GLY A 236 15.77 19.20 -1.44
C GLY A 236 16.33 18.39 -0.28
N ILE A 237 17.64 18.43 -0.05
CA ILE A 237 18.33 17.50 0.85
C ILE A 237 18.65 18.18 2.17
N ASP A 238 18.18 17.55 3.25
CA ASP A 238 18.48 17.93 4.62
C ASP A 238 19.75 17.23 5.13
N LEU A 239 20.19 17.63 6.33
CA LEU A 239 21.42 17.11 6.93
C LEU A 239 21.36 15.62 7.25
N GLN A 240 20.21 15.09 7.68
CA GLN A 240 20.10 13.66 8.00
C GLN A 240 20.13 12.84 6.73
N SER A 241 19.37 13.25 5.70
CA SER A 241 19.41 12.63 4.38
C SER A 241 20.82 12.61 3.81
N LEU A 242 21.57 13.73 3.94
CA LEU A 242 22.96 13.82 3.50
C LEU A 242 23.88 12.83 4.25
N LYS A 243 23.75 12.71 5.58
CA LYS A 243 24.53 11.74 6.38
C LYS A 243 24.24 10.31 5.94
N ASP A 244 22.97 9.95 5.81
CA ASP A 244 22.55 8.62 5.36
C ASP A 244 23.09 8.30 3.95
N MET A 245 23.11 9.30 3.06
CA MET A 245 23.70 9.15 1.72
C MET A 245 25.21 8.91 1.78
N ILE A 246 25.94 9.68 2.59
CA ILE A 246 27.40 9.52 2.75
C ILE A 246 27.74 8.13 3.31
N GLU A 247 26.99 7.65 4.31
CA GLU A 247 27.23 6.32 4.92
C GLU A 247 27.00 5.16 3.94
N ARG A 248 26.10 5.33 2.96
CA ARG A 248 25.78 4.30 1.96
C ARG A 248 26.62 4.39 0.70
N SER A 249 27.15 5.57 0.41
CA SER A 249 27.90 5.83 -0.81
C SER A 249 29.24 5.10 -0.82
N ARG A 250 29.72 4.78 -2.02
CA ARG A 250 31.05 4.20 -2.25
C ARG A 250 32.05 5.23 -2.78
N SER A 251 31.60 6.44 -3.05
CA SER A 251 32.43 7.50 -3.59
C SER A 251 33.56 7.86 -2.62
N LYS A 252 34.78 8.00 -3.13
CA LYS A 252 35.98 8.26 -2.32
C LYS A 252 36.24 9.75 -2.11
N THR A 253 35.64 10.59 -2.94
CA THR A 253 35.83 12.04 -2.91
C THR A 253 34.50 12.77 -2.87
N LEU A 254 34.50 13.98 -2.31
CA LEU A 254 33.31 14.84 -2.29
C LEU A 254 32.81 15.16 -3.71
N LYS A 255 33.72 15.36 -4.67
CA LYS A 255 33.37 15.62 -6.07
C LYS A 255 32.60 14.44 -6.68
N GLU A 256 33.13 13.23 -6.49
CA GLU A 256 32.51 11.99 -6.99
C GLU A 256 31.15 11.77 -6.33
N PHE A 257 31.06 11.91 -5.00
CA PHE A 257 29.80 11.81 -4.25
C PHE A 257 28.74 12.77 -4.80
N LEU A 258 29.10 14.03 -5.03
CA LEU A 258 28.18 15.04 -5.56
C LEU A 258 27.65 14.68 -6.96
N MET A 259 28.49 14.07 -7.82
CA MET A 259 28.10 13.67 -9.16
C MET A 259 27.31 12.35 -9.19
N GLU A 260 27.65 11.40 -8.32
CA GLU A 260 27.08 10.07 -8.31
C GLU A 260 25.77 9.98 -7.53
N GLU A 261 25.60 10.77 -6.46
CA GLU A 261 24.45 10.60 -5.56
C GLU A 261 23.31 11.59 -5.83
N PHE A 262 23.56 12.67 -6.59
CA PHE A 262 22.56 13.71 -6.86
C PHE A 262 22.16 13.80 -8.33
N GLU A 263 20.91 14.18 -8.56
CA GLU A 263 20.42 14.51 -9.89
C GLU A 263 20.83 15.94 -10.29
N GLY A 264 21.23 16.13 -11.55
CA GLY A 264 21.55 17.44 -12.11
C GLY A 264 22.93 18.01 -11.70
N VAL A 265 23.78 17.22 -11.04
CA VAL A 265 25.13 17.64 -10.66
C VAL A 265 26.16 17.05 -11.61
N GLY A 266 26.61 17.87 -12.56
CA GLY A 266 27.72 17.55 -13.45
C GLY A 266 29.07 17.97 -12.86
N GLU A 267 30.15 17.63 -13.56
CA GLU A 267 31.53 17.89 -13.14
C GLU A 267 31.79 19.36 -12.77
N LYS A 268 31.40 20.31 -13.63
CA LYS A 268 31.60 21.75 -13.37
C LYS A 268 30.87 22.22 -12.12
N THR A 269 29.64 21.72 -11.91
CA THR A 269 28.83 22.08 -10.74
C THR A 269 29.46 21.51 -9.47
N ALA A 270 29.89 20.25 -9.50
CA ALA A 270 30.56 19.60 -8.37
C ALA A 270 31.86 20.33 -8.01
N GLU A 271 32.70 20.66 -8.99
CA GLU A 271 33.92 21.45 -8.75
C GLU A 271 33.63 22.83 -8.16
N GLY A 272 32.59 23.52 -8.63
CA GLY A 272 32.16 24.78 -8.08
C GLY A 272 31.78 24.67 -6.60
N ILE A 273 31.00 23.65 -6.24
CA ILE A 273 30.61 23.39 -4.85
C ILE A 273 31.84 23.08 -4.00
N VAL A 274 32.73 22.19 -4.45
CA VAL A 274 33.93 21.80 -3.70
C VAL A 274 34.86 23.00 -3.45
N ARG A 275 34.98 23.93 -4.40
CA ARG A 275 35.77 25.17 -4.22
C ARG A 275 35.13 26.19 -3.28
N SER A 276 33.84 26.06 -3.00
CA SER A 276 33.07 26.98 -2.16
C SER A 276 33.06 26.58 -0.68
N VAL A 277 33.59 25.39 -0.37
CA VAL A 277 33.78 24.84 0.98
C VAL A 277 35.23 25.02 1.39
#